data_AF-A0A820F9D9-F1
#
_entry.id   AF-A0A820F9D9-F1
#
_cell.length_a   1.000
_cell.length_b   1.000
_cell.length_c   1.000
_cell.angle_alpha   90.00
_cell.angle_beta   90.00
_cell.angle_gamma   90.00
#
_symmetry.space_group_name_H-M   'P 1'
#
loop_
_entity.id
_entity.type
_entity.pdbx_description
1 polymer ?
#
loop_
_entity_poly.entity_id
_entity_poly.type
_entity_poly.pdbx_seq_one_letter_code
_entity_poly.pdbx_strand_id
1 'polypeptide(L)'
;HINELPRFIKVAKDYCHFPSEHGLSHDQSAAVYIYTMEWGETTLYRVLNKALRAENRKALRIWFPYLKLFDTALDLLPTAKEAVWRGVPIDIVVNGKKISGYTEHESEDEIILRMGSRFLVKSDVLEQSNGSHLVHLIELGDNNDQPLASAMDPMHLSAISSNTSTSSNSFG
;
A
#
# COMPACT_ATOMS: atom_id res chain seq x y z
N HIS A 1 5.77 21.26 -10.46
CA HIS A 1 5.64 22.25 -9.35
C HIS A 1 4.43 21.83 -8.53
N ILE A 2 4.55 21.73 -7.21
CA ILE A 2 3.39 21.49 -6.33
C ILE A 2 2.95 22.85 -5.83
N ASN A 3 1.76 23.27 -6.23
CA ASN A 3 1.18 24.52 -5.75
C ASN A 3 0.85 24.38 -4.26
N GLU A 4 1.06 25.46 -3.50
CA GLU A 4 0.75 25.52 -2.06
C GLU A 4 1.52 24.52 -1.17
N LEU A 5 2.56 23.86 -1.66
CA LEU A 5 3.34 22.89 -0.86
C LEU A 5 3.75 23.42 0.53
N PRO A 6 4.24 24.67 0.69
CA PRO A 6 4.58 25.19 2.02
C PRO A 6 3.41 25.23 3.00
N ARG A 7 2.18 25.49 2.50
CA ARG A 7 0.96 25.49 3.31
C ARG A 7 0.66 24.08 3.80
N PHE A 8 0.71 23.09 2.92
CA PHE A 8 0.43 21.70 3.27
C PHE A 8 1.52 21.07 4.15
N ILE A 9 2.78 21.49 4.02
CA ILE A 9 3.84 21.13 4.98
C ILE A 9 3.49 21.62 6.39
N LYS A 10 2.97 22.85 6.51
CA LYS A 10 2.54 23.37 7.80
C LYS A 10 1.37 22.57 8.37
N VAL A 11 0.34 22.31 7.56
CA VAL A 11 -0.80 21.47 7.98
C VAL A 11 -0.31 20.10 8.43
N ALA A 12 0.55 19.43 7.66
CA ALA A 12 1.08 18.14 8.04
C ALA A 12 1.84 18.18 9.38
N LYS A 13 2.61 19.24 9.66
CA LYS A 13 3.26 19.41 10.98
C LYS A 13 2.27 19.68 12.10
N ASP A 14 1.20 20.40 11.83
CA ASP A 14 0.20 20.76 12.84
C ASP A 14 -0.67 19.56 13.23
N TYR A 15 -0.93 18.62 12.30
CA TYR A 15 -1.85 17.49 12.49
C TYR A 15 -1.21 16.11 12.52
N CYS A 16 0.06 15.95 12.13
CA CYS A 16 0.71 14.64 12.24
C CYS A 16 0.75 14.17 13.69
N HIS A 17 0.75 12.86 13.85
CA HIS A 17 0.87 12.25 15.16
C HIS A 17 2.26 12.44 15.76
N PHE A 18 2.33 13.40 16.67
CA PHE A 18 3.53 13.76 17.39
C PHE A 18 3.17 14.27 18.80
N PRO A 19 3.86 13.82 19.87
CA PRO A 19 5.00 12.91 19.88
C PRO A 19 4.62 11.47 19.47
N SER A 20 5.50 10.83 18.69
CA SER A 20 5.31 9.46 18.20
C SER A 20 5.75 8.42 19.25
N GLU A 21 4.93 7.41 19.50
CA GLU A 21 5.27 6.22 20.30
C GLU A 21 6.30 5.31 19.64
N HIS A 22 6.50 5.47 18.34
CA HIS A 22 7.49 4.72 17.54
C HIS A 22 8.80 5.50 17.35
N GLY A 23 8.95 6.65 18.00
CA GLY A 23 10.19 7.43 17.99
C GLY A 23 10.43 8.20 16.69
N LEU A 24 9.38 8.43 15.88
CA LEU A 24 9.49 9.33 14.74
C LEU A 24 9.74 10.76 15.22
N SER A 25 10.68 11.44 14.59
CA SER A 25 10.80 12.89 14.70
C SER A 25 9.55 13.59 14.15
N HIS A 26 9.36 14.86 14.50
CA HIS A 26 8.24 15.66 14.01
C HIS A 26 8.23 15.75 12.48
N ASP A 27 9.40 15.93 11.86
CA ASP A 27 9.55 15.96 10.39
C ASP A 27 9.24 14.61 9.74
N GLN A 28 9.60 13.50 10.38
CA GLN A 28 9.27 12.16 9.89
C GLN A 28 7.77 11.88 9.97
N SER A 29 7.12 12.25 11.08
CA SER A 29 5.67 12.09 11.25
C SER A 29 4.91 12.95 10.24
N ALA A 30 5.33 14.20 10.06
CA ALA A 30 4.78 15.09 9.05
C ALA A 30 5.01 14.59 7.62
N ALA A 31 6.15 13.93 7.35
CA ALA A 31 6.43 13.32 6.04
C ALA A 31 5.51 12.14 5.73
N VAL A 32 5.14 11.32 6.72
CA VAL A 32 4.14 10.27 6.54
C VAL A 32 2.77 10.90 6.27
N TYR A 33 2.37 11.86 7.09
CA TYR A 33 1.08 12.53 6.97
C TYR A 33 0.88 13.21 5.61
N ILE A 34 1.82 14.04 5.16
CA ILE A 34 1.72 14.76 3.87
C ILE A 34 1.77 13.82 2.65
N TYR A 35 2.27 12.60 2.81
CA TYR A 35 2.23 11.60 1.74
C TYR A 35 0.81 11.09 1.51
N THR A 36 -0.03 11.01 2.54
CA THR A 36 -1.40 10.50 2.43
C THR A 36 -2.44 11.60 2.24
N MET A 37 -2.09 12.83 2.61
CA MET A 37 -2.96 13.99 2.43
C MET A 37 -3.47 14.17 0.99
N GLU A 38 -4.76 14.49 0.86
CA GLU A 38 -5.40 14.77 -0.43
C GLU A 38 -5.70 16.26 -0.62
N TRP A 39 -5.12 16.86 -1.67
CA TRP A 39 -5.42 18.22 -2.10
C TRP A 39 -5.27 18.41 -3.62
N GLY A 40 -6.39 18.53 -4.31
CA GLY A 40 -6.43 18.77 -5.75
C GLY A 40 -5.57 17.81 -6.58
N GLU A 41 -5.13 18.29 -7.74
CA GLU A 41 -4.47 17.48 -8.77
C GLU A 41 -2.94 17.32 -8.57
N THR A 42 -2.34 18.14 -7.71
CA THR A 42 -0.88 18.18 -7.52
C THR A 42 -0.44 17.79 -6.12
N THR A 43 -1.10 16.80 -5.50
CA THR A 43 -0.66 16.27 -4.20
C THR A 43 0.77 15.74 -4.28
N LEU A 44 1.42 15.70 -3.12
CA LEU A 44 2.79 15.20 -3.02
C LEU A 44 2.90 13.77 -3.55
N TYR A 45 2.00 12.87 -3.11
CA TYR A 45 1.93 11.50 -3.58
C TYR A 45 1.78 11.40 -5.10
N ARG A 46 0.85 12.14 -5.71
CA ARG A 46 0.59 12.10 -7.16
C ARG A 46 1.83 12.53 -7.95
N VAL A 47 2.44 13.65 -7.57
CA VAL A 47 3.61 14.20 -8.26
C VAL A 47 4.85 13.34 -8.06
N LEU A 48 5.10 12.88 -6.83
CA LEU A 48 6.24 12.03 -6.50
C LEU A 48 6.16 10.69 -7.23
N ASN A 49 5.01 10.03 -7.21
CA ASN A 49 4.85 8.74 -7.89
C ASN A 49 4.92 8.86 -9.41
N LYS A 50 4.50 10.00 -9.98
CA LYS A 50 4.75 10.30 -11.40
C LYS A 50 6.24 10.44 -11.69
N ALA A 51 6.99 11.13 -10.83
CA ALA A 51 8.43 11.29 -10.98
C ALA A 51 9.20 9.96 -10.82
N LEU A 52 8.79 9.11 -9.88
CA LEU A 52 9.38 7.77 -9.66
C LEU A 52 9.20 6.84 -10.85
N ARG A 53 8.06 6.95 -11.56
CA ARG A 53 7.75 6.17 -12.77
C ARG A 53 8.39 6.71 -14.04
N ALA A 54 8.85 7.97 -14.03
CA ALA A 54 9.48 8.56 -15.19
C ALA A 54 10.90 7.99 -15.41
N GLU A 55 11.28 7.80 -16.66
CA GLU A 55 12.63 7.34 -17.03
C GLU A 55 13.72 8.40 -16.77
N ASN A 56 13.33 9.64 -16.47
CA ASN A 56 14.25 10.73 -16.17
C ASN A 56 14.79 10.66 -14.73
N ARG A 57 15.84 9.87 -14.53
CA ARG A 57 16.52 9.72 -13.23
C ARG A 57 17.12 11.04 -12.70
N LYS A 58 17.47 11.99 -13.56
CA LYS A 58 17.99 13.31 -13.13
C LYS A 58 16.91 14.14 -12.44
N ALA A 59 15.67 14.09 -12.94
CA ALA A 59 14.54 14.77 -12.34
C ALA A 59 14.18 14.21 -10.95
N LEU A 60 14.58 12.97 -10.64
CA LEU A 60 14.32 12.36 -9.34
C LEU A 60 15.22 12.91 -8.21
N ARG A 61 16.38 13.50 -8.56
CA ARG A 61 17.37 13.97 -7.57
C ARG A 61 16.82 14.98 -6.58
N ILE A 62 15.86 15.82 -7.00
CA ILE A 62 15.23 16.82 -6.13
C ILE A 62 14.41 16.16 -5.00
N TRP A 63 13.99 14.91 -5.19
CA TRP A 63 13.18 14.16 -4.24
C TRP A 63 14.02 13.37 -3.24
N PHE A 64 15.32 13.15 -3.49
CA PHE A 64 16.15 12.29 -2.63
C PHE A 64 16.15 12.68 -1.15
N PRO A 65 16.19 13.97 -0.75
CA PRO A 65 16.09 14.32 0.66
C PRO A 65 14.76 13.90 1.28
N TYR A 66 13.65 14.12 0.56
CA TYR A 66 12.33 13.70 1.01
C TYR A 66 12.21 12.17 1.06
N LEU A 67 12.66 11.47 0.02
CA LEU A 67 12.63 10.01 -0.04
C LEU A 67 13.41 9.38 1.12
N LYS A 68 14.58 9.94 1.46
CA LYS A 68 15.37 9.48 2.60
C LYS A 68 14.64 9.74 3.93
N LEU A 69 14.05 10.93 4.11
CA LEU A 69 13.27 11.25 5.30
C LEU A 69 12.08 10.29 5.46
N PHE A 70 11.33 10.08 4.38
CA PHE A 70 10.16 9.22 4.35
C PHE A 70 10.52 7.74 4.57
N ASP A 71 11.52 7.22 3.88
CA ASP A 71 11.97 5.83 4.04
C ASP A 71 12.49 5.56 5.47
N THR A 72 13.28 6.48 6.03
CA THR A 72 13.74 6.35 7.42
C THR A 72 12.60 6.49 8.44
N ALA A 73 11.54 7.24 8.14
CA ALA A 73 10.33 7.26 8.98
C ALA A 73 9.63 5.90 8.96
N LEU A 74 9.48 5.30 7.78
CA LEU A 74 8.86 3.99 7.60
C LEU A 74 9.64 2.86 8.31
N ASP A 75 10.96 2.97 8.48
CA ASP A 75 11.77 1.95 9.18
C ASP A 75 11.39 1.82 10.65
N LEU A 76 10.94 2.92 11.26
CA LEU A 76 10.58 2.99 12.68
C LEU A 76 9.19 2.43 12.96
N LEU A 77 8.33 2.33 11.93
CA LEU A 77 6.95 1.88 12.07
C LEU A 77 6.83 0.34 12.13
N PRO A 78 5.81 -0.18 12.83
CA PRO A 78 5.55 -1.61 12.89
C PRO A 78 5.26 -2.19 11.50
N THR A 79 5.80 -3.38 11.25
CA THR A 79 5.55 -4.14 10.02
C THR A 79 4.26 -4.95 10.17
N ALA A 80 3.33 -4.81 9.22
CA ALA A 80 2.15 -5.66 9.11
C ALA A 80 2.39 -6.74 8.05
N LYS A 81 1.98 -7.99 8.34
CA LYS A 81 2.04 -9.12 7.41
C LYS A 81 0.63 -9.59 7.10
N GLU A 82 -0.03 -8.84 6.23
CA GLU A 82 -1.46 -9.00 5.95
C GLU A 82 -1.71 -8.95 4.44
N ALA A 83 -2.84 -9.51 4.01
CA ALA A 83 -3.30 -9.35 2.65
C ALA A 83 -3.85 -7.94 2.47
N VAL A 84 -3.33 -7.19 1.50
CA VAL A 84 -3.74 -5.81 1.21
C VAL A 84 -4.44 -5.72 -0.13
N TRP A 85 -5.35 -4.76 -0.21
CA TRP A 85 -6.18 -4.49 -1.38
C TRP A 85 -5.91 -3.05 -1.84
N ARG A 86 -5.72 -2.86 -3.13
CA ARG A 86 -5.65 -1.52 -3.74
C ARG A 86 -6.75 -1.41 -4.77
N GLY A 87 -7.35 -0.23 -4.94
CA GLY A 87 -8.30 0.10 -6.01
C GLY A 87 -7.68 0.12 -7.41
N VAL A 88 -6.97 -0.95 -7.75
CA VAL A 88 -6.40 -1.36 -9.03
C VAL A 88 -6.51 -2.89 -8.92
N PRO A 89 -7.33 -3.58 -9.71
CA PRO A 89 -7.93 -4.86 -9.34
C PRO A 89 -6.87 -5.96 -9.13
N ILE A 90 -6.31 -6.09 -7.93
CA ILE A 90 -5.15 -6.91 -7.61
C ILE A 90 -5.15 -7.20 -6.11
N ASP A 91 -5.02 -8.47 -5.73
CA ASP A 91 -4.86 -8.91 -4.33
C ASP A 91 -3.38 -9.18 -4.09
N ILE A 92 -2.82 -8.61 -3.03
CA ILE A 92 -1.38 -8.69 -2.78
C ILE A 92 -1.12 -9.07 -1.32
N VAL A 93 -0.28 -10.07 -1.09
CA VAL A 93 0.27 -10.36 0.24
C VAL A 93 1.65 -9.70 0.35
N VAL A 94 1.82 -8.82 1.35
CA VAL A 94 2.98 -7.92 1.48
C VAL A 94 3.46 -7.75 2.91
N ASN A 95 4.73 -7.38 3.09
CA ASN A 95 5.28 -6.75 4.29
C ASN A 95 5.14 -5.23 4.15
N GLY A 96 3.95 -4.72 4.42
CA GLY A 96 3.72 -3.28 4.42
C GLY A 96 4.02 -2.64 5.77
N LYS A 97 4.20 -1.32 5.76
CA LYS A 97 4.26 -0.52 6.99
C LYS A 97 2.86 -0.03 7.32
N LYS A 98 2.37 -0.39 8.50
CA LYS A 98 1.09 0.12 9.00
C LYS A 98 1.29 1.57 9.41
N ILE A 99 0.46 2.45 8.88
CA ILE A 99 0.57 3.90 9.11
C ILE A 99 -0.68 4.48 9.78
N SER A 100 -1.58 3.64 10.30
CA SER A 100 -2.72 4.09 11.10
C SER A 100 -2.25 5.00 12.24
N GLY A 101 -2.94 6.12 12.43
CA GLY A 101 -2.54 7.19 13.35
C GLY A 101 -1.54 8.19 12.77
N TYR A 102 -0.86 7.90 11.65
CA TYR A 102 0.08 8.84 11.01
C TYR A 102 -0.47 9.44 9.71
N THR A 103 -1.76 9.24 9.41
CA THR A 103 -2.43 9.61 8.16
C THR A 103 -3.60 10.58 8.41
N GLU A 104 -4.02 11.31 7.37
CA GLU A 104 -5.18 12.23 7.43
C GLU A 104 -6.50 11.49 7.72
N HIS A 105 -6.62 10.24 7.28
CA HIS A 105 -7.83 9.43 7.45
C HIS A 105 -7.57 8.23 8.35
N GLU A 106 -7.56 8.44 9.66
CA GLU A 106 -7.23 7.38 10.64
C GLU A 106 -8.16 6.15 10.60
N SER A 107 -9.38 6.30 10.10
CA SER A 107 -10.31 5.18 9.92
C SER A 107 -9.92 4.25 8.77
N GLU A 108 -8.98 4.65 7.93
CA GLU A 108 -8.43 3.82 6.88
C GLU A 108 -7.27 3.01 7.48
N ASP A 109 -7.36 1.67 7.43
CA ASP A 109 -6.25 0.77 7.82
C ASP A 109 -5.13 0.81 6.75
N GLU A 110 -4.58 2.00 6.52
CA GLU A 110 -3.62 2.25 5.46
C GLU A 110 -2.30 1.52 5.70
N ILE A 111 -1.82 0.91 4.62
CA ILE A 111 -0.56 0.19 4.56
C ILE A 111 0.25 0.72 3.39
N ILE A 112 1.46 1.22 3.67
CA ILE A 112 2.38 1.71 2.64
C ILE A 112 3.40 0.64 2.29
N LEU A 113 3.55 0.43 0.98
CA LEU A 113 4.63 -0.36 0.38
C LEU A 113 5.82 0.53 0.06
N ARG A 114 7.02 0.05 0.39
CA ARG A 114 8.24 0.78 0.07
C ARG A 114 8.46 0.85 -1.44
N MET A 115 9.02 1.96 -1.89
CA MET A 115 9.47 2.05 -3.28
C MET A 115 10.56 1.01 -3.55
N GLY A 116 10.45 0.31 -4.69
CA GLY A 116 11.37 -0.77 -5.03
C GLY A 116 10.96 -2.16 -4.51
N SER A 117 9.82 -2.29 -3.82
CA SER A 117 9.24 -3.59 -3.48
C SER A 117 9.07 -4.44 -4.74
N ARG A 118 9.50 -5.71 -4.68
CA ARG A 118 9.47 -6.65 -5.82
C ARG A 118 8.42 -7.71 -5.59
N PHE A 119 7.73 -8.13 -6.66
CA PHE A 119 6.62 -9.08 -6.58
C PHE A 119 6.75 -10.19 -7.60
N LEU A 120 6.31 -11.39 -7.21
CA LEU A 120 6.01 -12.50 -8.11
C LEU A 120 4.50 -12.54 -8.41
N VAL A 121 4.14 -12.84 -9.66
CA VAL A 121 2.76 -13.14 -10.06
C VAL A 121 2.49 -14.61 -9.71
N LYS A 122 1.54 -14.86 -8.80
CA LYS A 122 1.26 -16.21 -8.27
C LYS A 122 0.35 -17.05 -9.18
N SER A 123 -0.60 -16.41 -9.86
CA SER A 123 -1.62 -17.11 -10.66
C SER A 123 -1.85 -16.43 -12.00
N ASP A 124 -2.40 -17.20 -12.94
CA ASP A 124 -3.00 -16.64 -14.14
C ASP A 124 -4.07 -15.62 -13.77
N VAL A 125 -4.19 -14.61 -14.62
CA VAL A 125 -5.11 -13.50 -14.43
C VAL A 125 -6.54 -14.02 -14.51
N LEU A 126 -7.34 -13.80 -13.45
CA LEU A 126 -8.75 -14.21 -13.45
C LEU A 126 -9.62 -13.08 -13.99
N GLU A 127 -10.23 -13.29 -15.15
CA GLU A 127 -11.24 -12.37 -15.68
C GLU A 127 -12.53 -12.49 -14.88
N GLN A 128 -12.97 -11.37 -14.32
CA GLN A 128 -14.24 -11.27 -13.61
C GLN A 128 -15.34 -10.89 -14.60
N SER A 129 -16.59 -11.29 -14.32
CA SER A 129 -17.74 -11.07 -15.20
C SER A 129 -18.09 -9.60 -15.48
N ASN A 130 -17.50 -8.68 -14.72
CA ASN A 130 -17.60 -7.22 -14.86
C ASN A 130 -16.44 -6.61 -15.68
N GLY A 131 -15.54 -7.42 -16.25
CA GLY A 131 -14.40 -6.97 -17.05
C GLY A 131 -13.16 -6.56 -16.26
N SER A 132 -13.16 -6.65 -14.92
CA SER A 132 -11.93 -6.51 -14.14
C SER A 132 -11.11 -7.81 -14.14
N HIS A 133 -9.81 -7.65 -13.96
CA HIS A 133 -8.84 -8.74 -13.96
C HIS A 133 -8.29 -8.84 -12.55
N LEU A 134 -8.33 -10.02 -11.93
CA LEU A 134 -7.71 -10.25 -10.63
C LEU A 134 -6.31 -10.83 -10.80
N VAL A 135 -5.32 -10.16 -10.24
CA VAL A 135 -3.93 -10.62 -10.22
C VAL A 135 -3.51 -10.86 -8.78
N HIS A 136 -3.02 -12.06 -8.46
CA HIS A 136 -2.45 -12.36 -7.15
C HIS A 136 -0.94 -12.10 -7.18
N LEU A 137 -0.48 -11.12 -6.39
CA LEU A 137 0.94 -10.80 -6.26
C LEU A 137 1.48 -11.20 -4.87
N ILE A 138 2.70 -11.75 -4.84
CA ILE A 138 3.42 -12.07 -3.60
C ILE A 138 4.70 -11.25 -3.55
N GLU A 139 4.92 -10.52 -2.45
CA GLU A 139 6.18 -9.80 -2.24
C GLU A 139 7.38 -10.75 -2.07
N LEU A 140 8.49 -10.39 -2.71
CA LEU A 140 9.80 -11.02 -2.52
C LEU A 140 10.51 -10.39 -1.32
N GLY A 141 10.96 -11.21 -0.38
CA GLY A 141 11.82 -10.74 0.70
C GLY A 141 13.21 -10.32 0.22
N ASP A 142 13.89 -9.48 1.01
CA ASP A 142 15.21 -8.93 0.66
C ASP A 142 16.32 -9.98 0.52
N ASN A 143 16.16 -11.16 1.14
CA ASN A 143 17.29 -12.06 1.37
C ASN A 143 17.28 -13.40 0.63
N ASN A 144 16.35 -13.74 -0.26
CA ASN A 144 16.49 -14.97 -1.07
C ASN A 144 15.49 -15.19 -2.21
N ASP A 145 14.92 -14.16 -2.84
CA ASP A 145 13.91 -14.32 -3.93
C ASP A 145 12.79 -15.34 -3.60
N GLN A 146 12.60 -15.62 -2.30
CA GLN A 146 11.72 -16.66 -1.80
C GLN A 146 10.40 -15.98 -1.42
N PRO A 147 9.29 -16.32 -2.09
CA PRO A 147 8.02 -15.63 -1.89
C PRO A 147 7.54 -15.75 -0.45
N LEU A 148 7.12 -14.62 0.15
CA LEU A 148 6.66 -14.57 1.54
C LEU A 148 5.45 -15.49 1.82
N ALA A 149 4.69 -15.83 0.77
CA ALA A 149 3.57 -16.76 0.84
C ALA A 149 3.96 -18.20 1.23
N SER A 150 5.25 -18.59 1.14
CA SER A 150 5.71 -19.92 1.55
C SER A 150 5.62 -20.14 3.07
N ALA A 151 5.40 -19.08 3.86
CA ALA A 151 5.28 -19.15 5.32
C ALA A 151 3.82 -19.22 5.82
N MET A 152 2.84 -19.18 4.92
CA MET A 152 1.43 -19.41 5.26
C MET A 152 1.08 -20.86 4.91
N ASP A 153 1.14 -21.74 5.90
CA ASP A 153 0.49 -23.06 5.83
C ASP A 153 -0.98 -22.86 5.41
N PRO A 154 -1.57 -23.79 4.62
CA PRO A 154 -2.85 -23.58 3.98
C PRO A 154 -3.92 -23.36 5.04
N MET A 155 -4.39 -22.11 5.16
CA MET A 155 -5.65 -21.83 5.84
C MET A 155 -6.71 -22.75 5.24
N HIS A 156 -7.22 -23.60 6.10
CA HIS A 156 -8.17 -24.66 5.88
C HIS A 156 -9.39 -24.14 5.09
N LEU A 157 -9.36 -24.25 3.76
CA LEU A 157 -10.52 -24.15 2.89
C LEU A 157 -11.38 -25.40 3.09
N SER A 158 -11.93 -25.59 4.29
CA SER A 158 -13.02 -26.54 4.49
C SER A 158 -14.31 -25.92 3.95
N ALA A 159 -14.63 -26.35 2.73
CA ALA A 159 -15.97 -26.63 2.26
C ALA A 159 -17.04 -25.56 2.53
N ILE A 160 -17.12 -24.57 1.64
CA ILE A 160 -18.43 -24.11 1.19
C ILE A 160 -18.92 -25.19 0.22
N SER A 161 -19.49 -26.26 0.77
CA SER A 161 -20.25 -27.22 -0.03
C SER A 161 -21.47 -26.48 -0.57
N SER A 162 -21.51 -26.40 -1.89
CA SER A 162 -22.63 -25.94 -2.71
C SER A 162 -23.94 -26.61 -2.29
N ASN A 163 -24.81 -25.88 -1.59
CA ASN A 163 -26.24 -26.19 -1.55
C ASN A 163 -26.90 -25.66 -2.82
N THR A 164 -26.69 -26.35 -3.94
CA THR A 164 -27.59 -26.28 -5.09
C THR A 164 -28.62 -27.39 -4.93
N SER A 165 -29.73 -27.10 -4.25
CA SER A 165 -30.94 -27.91 -4.35
C SER A 165 -31.62 -27.59 -5.68
N THR A 166 -31.25 -28.34 -6.71
CA THR A 166 -31.99 -28.48 -7.96
C THR A 166 -33.26 -29.27 -7.66
N SER A 167 -34.42 -28.62 -7.68
CA SER A 167 -35.71 -29.30 -7.75
C SER A 167 -36.34 -28.99 -9.10
N SER A 168 -36.21 -29.93 -10.03
CA SER A 168 -37.08 -30.02 -11.20
C SER A 168 -37.51 -31.46 -11.45
N ASN A 169 -38.81 -31.57 -11.73
CA ASN A 169 -39.56 -32.65 -12.40
C ASN A 169 -39.99 -33.86 -11.57
N SER A 170 -41.11 -34.53 -11.82
CA SER A 170 -42.46 -34.25 -12.35
C SER A 170 -43.17 -35.62 -12.42
N PHE A 171 -44.51 -35.64 -12.36
CA PHE A 171 -45.44 -36.73 -12.71
C PHE A 171 -45.46 -38.04 -11.88
N GLY A 172 -46.68 -38.34 -11.43
CA GLY A 172 -47.17 -39.55 -10.77
C GLY A 172 -48.56 -39.28 -10.23
#